data_AF-A0A1N7H5R6-F1
#
_entry.id   AF-A0A1N7H5R6-F1
#
_cell.length_a   1.000
_cell.length_b   1.000
_cell.length_c   1.000
_cell.angle_alpha   90.00
_cell.angle_beta   90.00
_cell.angle_gamma   90.00
#
_symmetry.space_group_name_H-M   'P 1'
#
loop_
_entity.id
_entity.type
_entity.pdbx_description
1 polymer ?
#
loop_
_entity_poly.entity_id
_entity_poly.type
_entity_poly.pdbx_seq_one_letter_code
_entity_poly.pdbx_strand_id
1 'polypeptide(L)'
;MTDHHGLTDHGVMDHGAHSAGSPGVPAPVLALIVLTVLIAYLHLVRRARRRNPVAGWSRWRAACFATGLALSAVALLPPVATFAHTDFRGHMLQHLLIGMYAPLALVLGAPVTLLLRTLPVAGARRLSAVVHSRAGRLPAHPATALLLSTGSLVVLYFTPLYDAVMARPAGHWLLHAHFLLSGCLFAHVIAGPDPAPARPGVRARLVYLGCAIFVHAVVAQLMYGGFWVDVHAPIAEVRGGAEIMYYGGDIAELLLAAALVSTWRPERRSRPVAGRAVRA
;
A
#
# COMPACT_ATOMS: atom_id res chain seq x y z
N MET A 1 -29.18 -49.36 -54.35
CA MET A 1 -30.17 -48.44 -54.94
C MET A 1 -31.01 -47.94 -53.78
N THR A 2 -30.90 -46.75 -53.24
CA THR A 2 -30.18 -45.51 -53.57
C THR A 2 -30.33 -44.63 -52.32
N ASP A 3 -29.33 -43.80 -52.08
CA ASP A 3 -29.23 -42.80 -51.02
C ASP A 3 -30.44 -41.86 -50.94
N HIS A 4 -30.67 -41.25 -49.77
CA HIS A 4 -30.53 -39.79 -49.60
C HIS A 4 -30.81 -39.32 -48.17
N HIS A 5 -29.78 -38.67 -47.61
CA HIS A 5 -29.79 -37.41 -46.87
C HIS A 5 -30.50 -37.27 -45.51
N GLY A 6 -29.69 -36.82 -44.54
CA GLY A 6 -30.19 -36.04 -43.40
C GLY A 6 -29.33 -36.06 -42.14
N LEU A 7 -27.99 -36.15 -42.26
CA LEU A 7 -27.11 -35.97 -41.11
C LEU A 7 -27.12 -34.49 -40.71
N THR A 8 -27.89 -34.13 -39.69
CA THR A 8 -27.84 -32.81 -39.08
C THR A 8 -26.51 -32.66 -38.36
N ASP A 9 -25.61 -31.95 -39.02
CA ASP A 9 -24.39 -31.35 -38.50
C ASP A 9 -24.73 -30.52 -37.26
N HIS A 10 -24.58 -31.12 -36.07
CA HIS A 10 -24.49 -30.36 -34.83
C HIS A 10 -23.12 -29.71 -34.79
N GLY A 11 -23.02 -28.58 -35.50
CA GLY A 11 -21.94 -27.63 -35.32
C GLY A 11 -21.85 -27.28 -33.85
N VAL A 12 -20.85 -27.87 -33.19
CA VAL A 12 -20.30 -27.38 -31.93
C VAL A 12 -19.76 -26.00 -32.26
N MET A 13 -20.62 -24.98 -32.14
CA MET A 13 -20.13 -23.63 -31.97
C MET A 13 -19.36 -23.64 -30.66
N ASP A 14 -18.03 -23.72 -30.78
CA ASP A 14 -17.12 -23.16 -29.82
C ASP A 14 -17.51 -21.69 -29.66
N HIS A 15 -18.47 -21.43 -28.79
CA HIS A 15 -18.59 -20.16 -28.11
C HIS A 15 -17.37 -20.07 -27.22
N GLY A 16 -16.24 -19.71 -27.85
CA GLY A 16 -15.14 -19.05 -27.18
C GLY A 16 -15.77 -17.98 -26.33
N ALA A 17 -15.90 -18.29 -25.04
CA ALA A 17 -16.34 -17.37 -24.03
C ALA A 17 -15.28 -16.27 -24.03
N HIS A 18 -15.52 -15.26 -24.87
CA HIS A 18 -15.06 -13.92 -24.64
C HIS A 18 -15.64 -13.57 -23.27
N SER A 19 -14.88 -13.91 -22.24
CA SER A 19 -14.98 -13.31 -20.94
C SER A 19 -14.81 -11.82 -21.20
N ALA A 20 -15.94 -11.15 -21.39
CA ALA A 20 -16.08 -9.72 -21.33
C ALA A 20 -15.79 -9.33 -19.87
N GLY A 21 -14.52 -9.48 -19.49
CA GLY A 21 -13.99 -9.03 -18.24
C GLY A 21 -14.22 -7.53 -18.19
N SER A 22 -14.82 -7.10 -17.09
CA SER A 22 -14.94 -5.70 -16.69
C SER A 22 -13.70 -4.88 -17.07
N PRO A 23 -13.83 -3.56 -17.33
CA PRO A 23 -12.75 -2.70 -17.80
C PRO A 23 -11.70 -2.41 -16.70
N GLY A 24 -11.00 -3.45 -16.26
CA GLY A 24 -9.74 -3.34 -15.55
C GLY A 24 -8.65 -2.91 -16.51
N VAL A 25 -7.58 -2.31 -15.99
CA VAL A 25 -6.35 -2.11 -16.74
C VAL A 25 -5.93 -3.48 -17.27
N PRO A 26 -5.74 -3.64 -18.60
CA PRO A 26 -5.36 -4.92 -19.16
C PRO A 26 -4.10 -5.41 -18.44
N ALA A 27 -4.05 -6.69 -18.06
CA ALA A 27 -2.88 -7.32 -17.47
C ALA A 27 -1.55 -6.91 -18.13
N PRO A 28 -1.42 -6.84 -19.47
CA PRO A 28 -0.17 -6.39 -20.10
C PRO A 28 0.17 -4.91 -19.82
N VAL A 29 -0.83 -4.03 -19.71
CA VAL A 29 -0.62 -2.61 -19.39
C VAL A 29 -0.13 -2.46 -17.96
N LEU A 30 -0.75 -3.16 -17.01
CA LEU A 30 -0.31 -3.16 -15.62
C LEU A 30 1.09 -3.74 -15.47
N ALA A 31 1.39 -4.85 -16.15
CA ALA A 31 2.73 -5.43 -16.18
C ALA A 31 3.77 -4.46 -16.74
N LEU A 32 3.42 -3.71 -17.80
CA LEU A 32 4.28 -2.66 -18.35
C LEU A 32 4.53 -1.52 -17.35
N ILE A 33 3.49 -1.06 -16.64
CA ILE A 33 3.63 -0.02 -15.60
C ILE A 33 4.54 -0.52 -14.47
N VAL A 34 4.31 -1.73 -13.97
CA VAL A 34 5.14 -2.35 -12.94
C VAL A 34 6.59 -2.48 -13.42
N LEU A 35 6.80 -3.01 -14.62
CA LEU A 35 8.15 -3.20 -15.16
C LEU A 35 8.86 -1.86 -15.38
N THR A 36 8.18 -0.84 -15.89
CA THR A 36 8.75 0.50 -16.09
C THR A 36 9.13 1.16 -14.77
N VAL A 37 8.29 1.08 -13.74
CA VAL A 37 8.58 1.58 -12.39
C VAL A 37 9.78 0.83 -11.79
N LEU A 38 9.83 -0.50 -11.94
CA LEU A 38 10.94 -1.32 -11.45
C LEU A 38 12.26 -0.96 -12.16
N ILE A 39 12.25 -0.88 -13.49
CA ILE A 39 13.43 -0.52 -14.29
C ILE A 39 13.91 0.89 -13.92
N ALA A 40 12.99 1.86 -13.80
CA ALA A 40 13.33 3.21 -13.39
C ALA A 40 13.98 3.23 -12.00
N TYR A 41 13.42 2.51 -11.04
CA TYR A 41 13.98 2.40 -9.69
C TYR A 41 15.37 1.75 -9.71
N LEU A 42 15.55 0.62 -10.40
CA LEU A 42 16.85 -0.05 -10.54
C LEU A 42 17.89 0.82 -11.26
N HIS A 43 17.47 1.60 -12.25
CA HIS A 43 18.32 2.57 -12.92
C HIS A 43 18.78 3.67 -11.96
N LEU A 44 17.89 4.19 -11.13
CA LEU A 44 18.23 5.15 -10.07
C LEU A 44 19.16 4.53 -9.03
N VAL A 45 18.96 3.26 -8.63
CA VAL A 45 19.88 2.53 -7.73
C VAL A 45 21.27 2.43 -8.35
N ARG A 46 21.37 2.04 -9.63
CA ARG A 46 22.65 1.98 -10.35
C ARG A 46 23.33 3.35 -10.40
N ARG A 47 22.57 4.42 -10.69
CA ARG A 47 23.08 5.80 -10.72
C ARG A 47 23.56 6.27 -9.35
N ALA A 48 22.82 5.95 -8.28
CA ALA A 48 23.20 6.28 -6.91
C ALA A 48 24.50 5.58 -6.51
N ARG A 49 24.64 4.28 -6.84
CA ARG A 49 25.87 3.51 -6.60
C ARG A 49 27.07 4.05 -7.37
N ARG A 50 26.89 4.49 -8.62
CA ARG A 50 27.97 5.09 -9.43
C ARG A 50 28.41 6.46 -8.89
N ARG A 51 27.48 7.29 -8.43
CA ARG A 51 27.80 8.63 -7.88
C ARG A 51 28.49 8.58 -6.53
N ASN A 52 28.17 7.61 -5.69
CA ASN A 52 28.81 7.45 -4.40
C ASN A 52 29.04 5.96 -4.08
N PRO A 53 30.13 5.37 -4.62
CA PRO A 53 30.46 3.97 -4.42
C PRO A 53 30.64 3.60 -2.94
N VAL A 54 31.15 4.55 -2.14
CA VAL A 54 31.46 4.37 -0.71
C VAL A 54 30.18 4.29 0.13
N ALA A 55 29.19 5.15 -0.13
CA ALA A 55 27.90 5.10 0.57
C ALA A 55 27.01 3.94 0.10
N GLY A 56 27.15 3.50 -1.16
CA GLY A 56 26.39 2.41 -1.75
C GLY A 56 24.86 2.60 -1.72
N TRP A 57 24.14 1.54 -2.09
CA TRP A 57 22.69 1.42 -1.87
C TRP A 57 22.40 0.04 -1.30
N SER A 58 21.61 -0.02 -0.23
CA SER A 58 21.31 -1.27 0.44
C SER A 58 20.50 -2.19 -0.48
N ARG A 59 20.97 -3.43 -0.67
CA ARG A 59 20.25 -4.46 -1.44
C ARG A 59 18.88 -4.77 -0.82
N TRP A 60 18.79 -4.68 0.52
CA TRP A 60 17.52 -4.83 1.25
C TRP A 60 16.48 -3.81 0.80
N ARG A 61 16.85 -2.53 0.66
CA ARG A 61 15.92 -1.49 0.17
C ARG A 61 15.46 -1.75 -1.27
N ALA A 62 16.33 -2.29 -2.11
CA ALA A 62 15.94 -2.67 -3.46
C ALA A 62 14.98 -3.87 -3.48
N ALA A 63 15.25 -4.87 -2.63
CA ALA A 63 14.37 -6.03 -2.45
C ALA A 63 13.00 -5.59 -1.92
N CYS A 64 12.93 -4.79 -0.85
CA CYS A 64 11.65 -4.28 -0.31
C CYS A 64 10.83 -3.54 -1.37
N PHE A 65 11.46 -2.65 -2.15
CA PHE A 65 10.74 -1.93 -3.20
C PHE A 65 10.20 -2.87 -4.28
N ALA A 66 11.00 -3.83 -4.74
CA ALA A 66 10.58 -4.83 -5.71
C ALA A 66 9.45 -5.72 -5.16
N THR A 67 9.54 -6.14 -3.90
CA THR A 67 8.49 -6.89 -3.21
C THR A 67 7.20 -6.09 -3.12
N GLY A 68 7.26 -4.81 -2.72
CA GLY A 68 6.07 -3.96 -2.66
C GLY A 68 5.38 -3.82 -4.01
N LEU A 69 6.17 -3.65 -5.08
CA LEU A 69 5.63 -3.58 -6.44
C LEU A 69 5.05 -4.92 -6.92
N ALA A 70 5.69 -6.03 -6.57
CA ALA A 70 5.18 -7.37 -6.85
C ALA A 70 3.86 -7.63 -6.11
N LEU A 71 3.74 -7.22 -4.84
CA LEU A 71 2.51 -7.33 -4.07
C LEU A 71 1.38 -6.48 -4.68
N SER A 72 1.67 -5.25 -5.09
CA SER A 72 0.71 -4.42 -5.84
C SER A 72 0.27 -5.10 -7.14
N ALA A 73 1.20 -5.71 -7.87
CA ALA A 73 0.90 -6.40 -9.13
C ALA A 73 0.02 -7.64 -8.88
N VAL A 74 0.38 -8.48 -7.91
CA VAL A 74 -0.38 -9.68 -7.54
C VAL A 74 -1.80 -9.31 -7.14
N ALA A 75 -1.98 -8.23 -6.37
CA ALA A 75 -3.29 -7.79 -5.92
C ALA A 75 -4.20 -7.29 -7.06
N LEU A 76 -3.61 -6.76 -8.14
CA LEU A 76 -4.34 -6.18 -9.27
C LEU A 76 -4.42 -7.11 -10.50
N LEU A 77 -3.71 -8.23 -10.49
CA LEU A 77 -3.72 -9.23 -11.55
C LEU A 77 -4.60 -10.43 -11.16
N PRO A 78 -5.18 -11.15 -12.15
CA PRO A 78 -5.74 -12.47 -11.91
C PRO A 78 -4.68 -13.41 -11.32
N PRO A 79 -5.04 -14.31 -10.37
CA PRO A 79 -6.41 -14.65 -9.94
C PRO A 79 -6.98 -13.75 -8.84
N VAL A 80 -6.17 -12.95 -8.14
CA VAL A 80 -6.62 -12.18 -6.96
C VAL A 80 -7.66 -11.13 -7.34
N ALA A 81 -7.41 -10.38 -8.42
CA ALA A 81 -8.37 -9.37 -8.88
C ALA A 81 -9.73 -9.98 -9.25
N THR A 82 -9.74 -11.16 -9.89
CA THR A 82 -10.97 -11.88 -10.21
C THR A 82 -11.69 -12.33 -8.94
N PHE A 83 -10.96 -12.90 -7.99
CA PHE A 83 -11.51 -13.34 -6.71
C PHE A 83 -12.10 -12.17 -5.92
N ALA A 84 -11.46 -11.01 -5.94
CA ALA A 84 -11.94 -9.81 -5.25
C ALA A 84 -13.20 -9.19 -5.85
N HIS A 85 -13.49 -9.47 -7.13
CA HIS A 85 -14.74 -9.04 -7.77
C HIS A 85 -15.91 -9.99 -7.50
N THR A 86 -15.64 -11.26 -7.20
CA THR A 86 -16.67 -12.29 -7.01
C THR A 86 -16.97 -12.58 -5.55
N ASP A 87 -16.02 -12.35 -4.63
CA ASP A 87 -16.13 -12.74 -3.23
C ASP A 87 -15.54 -11.64 -2.33
N PHE A 88 -16.26 -11.29 -1.25
CA PHE A 88 -15.81 -10.27 -0.29
C PHE A 88 -14.47 -10.62 0.38
N ARG A 89 -14.18 -11.91 0.57
CA ARG A 89 -12.88 -12.40 1.10
C ARG A 89 -11.74 -12.03 0.17
N GLY A 90 -11.96 -12.09 -1.14
CA GLY A 90 -11.00 -11.63 -2.13
C GLY A 90 -10.76 -10.13 -2.03
N HIS A 91 -11.83 -9.36 -1.82
CA HIS A 91 -11.73 -7.91 -1.60
C HIS A 91 -10.89 -7.60 -0.34
N MET A 92 -11.08 -8.32 0.76
CA MET A 92 -10.28 -8.18 1.98
C MET A 92 -8.80 -8.52 1.75
N LEU A 93 -8.52 -9.61 1.02
CA LEU A 93 -7.15 -9.96 0.66
C LEU A 93 -6.48 -8.86 -0.16
N GLN A 94 -7.19 -8.33 -1.16
CA GLN A 94 -6.71 -7.24 -2.00
C GLN A 94 -6.52 -5.94 -1.20
N HIS A 95 -7.43 -5.64 -0.28
CA HIS A 95 -7.32 -4.53 0.67
C HIS A 95 -6.03 -4.64 1.50
N LEU A 96 -5.75 -5.81 2.09
CA LEU A 96 -4.52 -6.00 2.88
C LEU A 96 -3.26 -5.85 2.02
N LEU A 97 -3.22 -6.48 0.85
CA LEU A 97 -2.06 -6.44 -0.03
C LEU A 97 -1.73 -5.02 -0.48
N ILE A 98 -2.74 -4.25 -0.92
CA ILE A 98 -2.57 -2.89 -1.45
C ILE A 98 -2.51 -1.84 -0.34
N GLY A 99 -3.24 -2.04 0.75
CA GLY A 99 -3.40 -1.07 1.84
C GLY A 99 -2.37 -1.18 2.96
N MET A 100 -1.75 -2.36 3.14
CA MET A 100 -0.84 -2.59 4.28
C MET A 100 0.50 -3.18 3.85
N TYR A 101 0.51 -4.31 3.13
CA TYR A 101 1.75 -5.02 2.81
C TYR A 101 2.60 -4.33 1.74
N ALA A 102 2.02 -4.01 0.58
CA ALA A 102 2.73 -3.32 -0.50
C ALA A 102 3.24 -1.94 -0.05
N PRO A 103 2.43 -1.08 0.61
CA PRO A 103 2.91 0.20 1.10
C PRO A 103 4.09 0.11 2.05
N LEU A 104 4.04 -0.81 3.02
CA LEU A 104 5.14 -1.02 3.95
C LEU A 104 6.44 -1.35 3.21
N ALA A 105 6.38 -2.30 2.28
CA ALA A 105 7.54 -2.72 1.49
C ALA A 105 8.05 -1.61 0.55
N LEU A 106 7.15 -0.87 -0.12
CA LEU A 106 7.51 0.26 -0.99
C LEU A 106 8.21 1.38 -0.21
N VAL A 107 7.67 1.75 0.96
CA VAL A 107 8.23 2.79 1.83
C VAL A 107 9.59 2.40 2.38
N LEU A 108 9.78 1.14 2.81
CA LEU A 108 11.08 0.64 3.26
C LEU A 108 12.14 0.67 2.15
N GLY A 109 11.72 0.71 0.89
CA GLY A 109 12.58 0.96 -0.25
C GLY A 109 13.28 2.33 -0.26
N ALA A 110 12.82 3.30 0.53
CA ALA A 110 13.33 4.67 0.57
C ALA A 110 13.35 5.38 -0.81
N PRO A 111 12.25 5.35 -1.59
CA PRO A 111 12.22 5.90 -2.95
C PRO A 111 12.51 7.41 -2.98
N VAL A 112 12.07 8.16 -1.96
CA VAL A 112 12.31 9.62 -1.90
C VAL A 112 13.80 9.90 -1.65
N THR A 113 14.44 9.15 -0.75
CA THR A 113 15.90 9.25 -0.52
C THR A 113 16.67 8.90 -1.79
N LEU A 114 16.25 7.87 -2.52
CA LEU A 114 16.90 7.48 -3.77
C LEU A 114 16.83 8.61 -4.80
N LEU A 115 15.67 9.23 -4.93
CA LEU A 115 15.43 10.33 -5.84
C LEU A 115 16.26 11.57 -5.45
N LEU A 116 16.30 11.92 -4.16
CA LEU A 116 17.13 13.02 -3.65
C LEU A 116 18.63 12.81 -3.89
N ARG A 117 19.13 11.56 -3.82
CA ARG A 117 20.55 11.24 -4.09
C ARG A 117 20.92 11.23 -5.57
N THR A 118 19.95 11.12 -6.47
CA THR A 118 20.18 10.93 -7.91
C THR A 118 19.81 12.15 -8.75
N LEU A 119 18.92 13.02 -8.26
CA LEU A 119 18.56 14.27 -8.92
C LEU A 119 19.75 15.26 -8.96
N PRO A 120 19.78 16.18 -9.94
CA PRO A 120 20.62 17.37 -9.87
C PRO A 120 20.22 18.24 -8.67
N VAL A 121 21.15 19.07 -8.16
CA VAL A 121 20.93 19.91 -6.97
C VAL A 121 19.64 20.74 -7.07
N ALA A 122 19.36 21.34 -8.23
CA ALA A 122 18.13 22.11 -8.44
C ALA A 122 16.86 21.25 -8.29
N GLY A 123 16.86 20.03 -8.83
CA GLY A 123 15.74 19.08 -8.69
C GLY A 123 15.58 18.59 -7.25
N ALA A 124 16.68 18.28 -6.58
CA ALA A 124 16.67 17.88 -5.17
C ALA A 124 16.15 18.99 -4.26
N ARG A 125 16.50 20.27 -4.52
CA ARG A 125 15.97 21.43 -3.80
C ARG A 125 14.48 21.61 -4.03
N ARG A 126 13.99 21.45 -5.26
CA ARG A 126 12.54 21.51 -5.57
C ARG A 126 11.75 20.41 -4.88
N LEU A 127 12.23 19.16 -4.97
CA LEU A 127 11.59 18.03 -4.29
C LEU A 127 11.57 18.23 -2.78
N SER A 128 12.69 18.67 -2.21
CA SER A 128 12.76 19.01 -0.78
C SER A 128 11.76 20.13 -0.45
N ALA A 129 11.69 21.21 -1.23
CA ALA A 129 10.74 22.29 -1.00
C ALA A 129 9.27 21.81 -1.02
N VAL A 130 8.91 20.90 -1.92
CA VAL A 130 7.56 20.31 -1.96
C VAL A 130 7.29 19.47 -0.71
N VAL A 131 8.22 18.60 -0.32
CA VAL A 131 8.09 17.76 0.90
C VAL A 131 8.00 18.62 2.17
N HIS A 132 8.70 19.75 2.21
CA HIS A 132 8.69 20.68 3.35
C HIS A 132 7.56 21.73 3.30
N SER A 133 6.80 21.79 2.19
CA SER A 133 5.69 22.73 2.04
C SER A 133 4.54 22.41 3.00
N ARG A 134 3.66 23.38 3.26
CA ARG A 134 2.44 23.14 4.07
C ARG A 134 1.57 22.02 3.48
N ALA A 135 1.46 21.96 2.15
CA ALA A 135 0.73 20.93 1.43
C ALA A 135 1.36 19.53 1.58
N GLY A 136 2.69 19.42 1.70
CA GLY A 136 3.37 18.16 2.01
C GLY A 136 3.32 17.77 3.49
N ARG A 137 3.35 18.77 4.39
CA ARG A 137 3.34 18.57 5.84
C ARG A 137 1.98 18.17 6.41
N LEU A 138 0.88 18.67 5.85
CA LEU A 138 -0.48 18.40 6.32
C LEU A 138 -0.85 16.89 6.24
N PRO A 139 -0.66 16.19 5.11
CA PRO A 139 -0.88 14.75 5.05
C PRO A 139 0.19 13.98 5.83
N ALA A 140 1.43 14.48 5.91
CA ALA A 140 2.51 13.83 6.65
C ALA A 140 2.36 13.90 8.18
N HIS A 141 1.31 14.53 8.70
CA HIS A 141 0.99 14.49 10.13
C HIS A 141 0.42 13.11 10.51
N PRO A 142 0.89 12.47 11.59
CA PRO A 142 0.47 11.12 11.97
C PRO A 142 -1.03 10.97 12.18
N ALA A 143 -1.69 11.99 12.73
CA ALA A 143 -3.14 11.99 12.90
C ALA A 143 -3.87 11.96 11.55
N THR A 144 -3.42 12.75 10.57
CA THR A 144 -3.99 12.76 9.22
C THR A 144 -3.77 11.41 8.53
N ALA A 145 -2.56 10.85 8.65
CA ALA A 145 -2.24 9.55 8.09
C ALA A 145 -3.09 8.43 8.69
N LEU A 146 -3.28 8.44 10.03
CA LEU A 146 -4.18 7.52 10.73
C LEU A 146 -5.63 7.69 10.27
N LEU A 147 -6.13 8.92 10.19
CA LEU A 147 -7.50 9.19 9.75
C LEU A 147 -7.73 8.77 8.29
N LEU A 148 -6.77 9.02 7.41
CA LEU A 148 -6.87 8.61 5.99
C LEU A 148 -6.76 7.10 5.81
N SER A 149 -6.02 6.40 6.67
CA SER A 149 -5.86 4.94 6.58
C SER A 149 -7.03 4.22 7.24
N THR A 150 -7.31 4.52 8.50
CA THR A 150 -8.30 3.78 9.30
C THR A 150 -9.66 4.46 9.34
N GLY A 151 -9.74 5.78 9.23
CA GLY A 151 -11.02 6.48 9.11
C GLY A 151 -11.76 6.12 7.81
N SER A 152 -11.04 5.98 6.70
CA SER A 152 -11.65 5.50 5.45
C SER A 152 -12.15 4.07 5.54
N LEU A 153 -11.49 3.22 6.34
CA LEU A 153 -11.93 1.84 6.58
C LEU A 153 -13.32 1.84 7.24
N VAL A 154 -13.48 2.64 8.29
CA VAL A 154 -14.76 2.80 9.00
C VAL A 154 -15.82 3.35 8.05
N VAL A 155 -15.52 4.44 7.33
CA VAL A 155 -16.50 5.01 6.39
C VAL A 155 -16.88 4.02 5.30
N LEU A 156 -15.94 3.24 4.79
CA LEU A 156 -16.21 2.31 3.68
C LEU A 156 -17.16 1.18 4.08
N TYR A 157 -16.96 0.56 5.24
CA TYR A 157 -17.72 -0.65 5.63
C TYR A 157 -18.98 -0.40 6.48
N PHE A 158 -19.09 0.80 7.08
CA PHE A 158 -20.25 1.18 7.89
C PHE A 158 -21.17 2.19 7.19
N THR A 159 -20.98 2.42 5.89
CA THR A 159 -21.86 3.25 5.06
C THR A 159 -22.07 2.59 3.69
N PRO A 160 -23.03 3.05 2.87
CA PRO A 160 -23.29 2.49 1.54
C PRO A 160 -22.15 2.72 0.54
N LEU A 161 -21.04 3.32 0.97
CA LEU A 161 -19.92 3.68 0.13
C LEU A 161 -19.26 2.47 -0.50
N TYR A 162 -19.17 1.33 0.22
CA TYR A 162 -18.61 0.11 -0.36
C TYR A 162 -19.34 -0.28 -1.65
N ASP A 163 -20.66 -0.45 -1.59
CA ASP A 163 -21.45 -0.85 -2.75
C ASP A 163 -21.44 0.21 -3.86
N ALA A 164 -21.49 1.49 -3.48
CA ALA A 164 -21.42 2.60 -4.44
C ALA A 164 -20.10 2.64 -5.22
N VAL A 165 -18.98 2.37 -4.53
CA VAL A 165 -17.65 2.29 -5.13
C VAL A 165 -17.49 1.01 -5.93
N MET A 166 -18.08 -0.11 -5.46
CA MET A 166 -18.03 -1.39 -6.15
C MET A 166 -18.90 -1.44 -7.42
N ALA A 167 -19.93 -0.61 -7.50
CA ALA A 167 -20.81 -0.53 -8.67
C ALA A 167 -20.14 0.09 -9.91
N ARG A 168 -18.99 0.78 -9.76
CA ARG A 168 -18.34 1.51 -10.86
C ARG A 168 -16.85 1.16 -10.96
N PRO A 169 -16.33 0.85 -12.16
CA PRO A 169 -14.90 0.57 -12.35
C PRO A 169 -13.99 1.71 -11.87
N ALA A 170 -14.38 2.97 -12.10
CA ALA A 170 -13.65 4.13 -11.63
C ALA A 170 -13.58 4.21 -10.09
N GLY A 171 -14.63 3.73 -9.40
CA GLY A 171 -14.66 3.63 -7.94
C GLY A 171 -13.60 2.64 -7.44
N HIS A 172 -13.51 1.46 -8.04
CA HIS A 172 -12.46 0.47 -7.68
C HIS A 172 -11.06 1.06 -7.77
N TRP A 173 -10.75 1.76 -8.86
CA TRP A 173 -9.43 2.39 -9.04
C TRP A 173 -9.16 3.46 -8.01
N LEU A 174 -10.15 4.30 -7.71
CA LEU A 174 -10.04 5.32 -6.68
C LEU A 174 -9.80 4.69 -5.30
N LEU A 175 -10.47 3.58 -5.00
CA LEU A 175 -10.31 2.85 -3.75
C LEU A 175 -8.91 2.25 -3.61
N HIS A 176 -8.40 1.59 -4.65
CA HIS A 176 -7.04 1.04 -4.64
C HIS A 176 -5.98 2.13 -4.54
N ALA A 177 -6.16 3.24 -5.27
CA ALA A 177 -5.27 4.40 -5.16
C ALA A 177 -5.31 4.97 -3.74
N HIS A 178 -6.49 5.14 -3.15
CA HIS A 178 -6.65 5.61 -1.78
C HIS A 178 -5.96 4.69 -0.77
N PHE A 179 -6.19 3.37 -0.84
CA PHE A 179 -5.55 2.40 0.05
C PHE A 179 -4.02 2.40 -0.09
N LEU A 180 -3.51 2.40 -1.32
CA LEU A 180 -2.06 2.43 -1.56
C LEU A 180 -1.44 3.72 -1.02
N LEU A 181 -2.05 4.87 -1.29
CA LEU A 181 -1.52 6.18 -0.91
C LEU A 181 -1.62 6.42 0.61
N SER A 182 -2.77 6.13 1.21
CA SER A 182 -2.98 6.24 2.66
C SER A 182 -2.08 5.27 3.43
N GLY A 183 -1.96 4.01 2.96
CA GLY A 183 -1.03 3.03 3.51
C GLY A 183 0.42 3.48 3.38
N CYS A 184 0.82 4.06 2.24
CA CYS A 184 2.20 4.54 2.04
C CYS A 184 2.48 5.71 2.99
N LEU A 185 1.52 6.61 3.13
CA LEU A 185 1.60 7.75 4.02
C LEU A 185 1.73 7.31 5.48
N PHE A 186 0.86 6.40 5.93
CA PHE A 186 0.90 5.87 7.30
C PHE A 186 2.21 5.13 7.58
N ALA A 187 2.59 4.17 6.71
CA ALA A 187 3.86 3.45 6.84
C ALA A 187 5.07 4.40 6.82
N HIS A 188 5.05 5.45 6.00
CA HIS A 188 6.11 6.46 5.94
C HIS A 188 6.20 7.28 7.24
N VAL A 189 5.08 7.70 7.80
CA VAL A 189 5.08 8.48 9.05
C VAL A 189 5.53 7.64 10.24
N ILE A 190 5.14 6.36 10.28
CA ILE A 190 5.49 5.44 11.36
C ILE A 190 6.94 4.93 11.20
N ALA A 191 7.24 4.20 10.13
CA ALA A 191 8.51 3.46 9.98
C ALA A 191 9.38 3.90 8.78
N GLY A 192 9.00 4.95 8.07
CA GLY A 192 9.67 5.35 6.84
C GLY A 192 11.16 5.69 7.01
N PRO A 193 12.08 5.17 6.19
CA PRO A 193 13.50 5.58 6.23
C PRO A 193 13.74 6.95 5.58
N ASP A 194 12.77 7.46 4.82
CA ASP A 194 12.85 8.72 4.08
C ASP A 194 12.73 9.94 5.01
N PRO A 195 13.32 11.11 4.64
CA PRO A 195 13.28 12.32 5.44
C PRO A 195 11.85 12.81 5.68
N ALA A 196 11.49 12.99 6.94
CA ALA A 196 10.18 13.48 7.37
C ALA A 196 10.38 14.60 8.41
N PRO A 197 10.35 15.88 7.99
CA PRO A 197 10.75 17.02 8.84
C PRO A 197 9.90 17.21 10.09
N ALA A 198 8.64 16.75 10.04
CA ALA A 198 7.68 16.84 11.14
C ALA A 198 7.43 15.48 11.82
N ARG A 199 8.33 14.50 11.64
CA ARG A 199 8.09 13.15 12.18
C ARG A 199 8.08 13.19 13.71
N PRO A 200 7.00 12.69 14.35
CA PRO A 200 6.91 12.67 15.80
C PRO A 200 7.91 11.67 16.42
N GLY A 201 8.20 11.87 17.71
CA GLY A 201 9.03 10.95 18.50
C GLY A 201 8.48 9.51 18.50
N VAL A 202 9.35 8.53 18.77
CA VAL A 202 9.00 7.09 18.71
C VAL A 202 7.77 6.76 19.56
N ARG A 203 7.68 7.33 20.77
CA ARG A 203 6.54 7.11 21.68
C ARG A 203 5.21 7.48 21.03
N ALA A 204 5.13 8.68 20.43
CA ALA A 204 3.94 9.11 19.72
C ALA A 204 3.62 8.19 18.54
N ARG A 205 4.63 7.75 17.77
CA ARG A 205 4.44 6.79 16.67
C ARG A 205 3.88 5.45 17.15
N LEU A 206 4.36 4.94 18.28
CA LEU A 206 3.82 3.73 18.91
C LEU A 206 2.37 3.92 19.35
N VAL A 207 2.01 5.09 19.87
CA VAL A 207 0.61 5.41 20.20
C VAL A 207 -0.27 5.40 18.95
N TYR A 208 0.14 6.07 17.87
CA TYR A 208 -0.62 6.06 16.62
C TYR A 208 -0.73 4.67 15.99
N LEU A 209 0.34 3.87 16.08
CA LEU A 209 0.31 2.47 15.65
C LEU A 209 -0.68 1.66 16.50
N GLY A 210 -0.65 1.81 17.82
CA GLY A 210 -1.60 1.15 18.72
C GLY A 210 -3.05 1.57 18.46
N CYS A 211 -3.30 2.84 18.15
CA CYS A 211 -4.63 3.31 17.73
C CYS A 211 -5.07 2.67 16.41
N ALA A 212 -4.17 2.54 15.43
CA ALA A 212 -4.47 1.86 14.16
C ALA A 212 -4.86 0.40 14.39
N ILE A 213 -4.03 -0.34 15.13
CA ILE A 213 -4.27 -1.75 15.52
C ILE A 213 -5.64 -1.88 16.20
N PHE A 214 -5.90 -1.04 17.20
CA PHE A 214 -7.15 -1.07 17.94
C PHE A 214 -8.36 -0.86 17.02
N VAL A 215 -8.34 0.17 16.17
CA VAL A 215 -9.48 0.44 15.29
C VAL A 215 -9.62 -0.66 14.23
N HIS A 216 -8.52 -1.16 13.65
CA HIS A 216 -8.55 -2.24 12.67
C HIS A 216 -9.16 -3.52 13.26
N ALA A 217 -8.72 -3.91 14.46
CA ALA A 217 -9.27 -5.05 15.20
C ALA A 217 -10.76 -4.88 15.53
N VAL A 218 -11.16 -3.70 16.01
CA VAL A 218 -12.57 -3.40 16.33
C VAL A 218 -13.44 -3.45 15.07
N VAL A 219 -13.00 -2.85 13.96
CA VAL A 219 -13.74 -2.91 12.69
C VAL A 219 -13.90 -4.37 12.24
N ALA A 220 -12.84 -5.18 12.31
CA ALA A 220 -12.92 -6.60 11.98
C ALA A 220 -13.90 -7.36 12.88
N GLN A 221 -13.88 -7.13 14.18
CA GLN A 221 -14.81 -7.77 15.12
C GLN A 221 -16.27 -7.34 14.89
N LEU A 222 -16.52 -6.05 14.64
CA LEU A 222 -17.85 -5.55 14.31
C LEU A 222 -18.35 -6.14 13.00
N MET A 223 -17.48 -6.26 12.00
CA MET A 223 -17.78 -6.91 10.73
C MET A 223 -18.12 -8.38 10.90
N TYR A 224 -17.34 -9.10 11.70
CA TYR A 224 -17.60 -10.50 12.02
C TYR A 224 -18.95 -10.70 12.72
N GLY A 225 -19.28 -9.79 13.65
CA GLY A 225 -20.54 -9.78 14.38
C GLY A 225 -21.74 -9.28 13.57
N GLY A 226 -21.53 -8.70 12.38
CA GLY A 226 -22.58 -8.11 11.56
C GLY A 226 -23.20 -6.84 12.16
N PHE A 227 -22.48 -6.17 13.07
CA PHE A 227 -22.99 -4.98 13.75
C PHE A 227 -22.73 -3.73 12.89
N TRP A 228 -23.79 -3.05 12.46
CA TRP A 228 -23.74 -1.78 11.70
C TRP A 228 -23.04 -1.86 10.34
N VAL A 229 -22.75 -3.08 9.86
CA VAL A 229 -22.09 -3.32 8.58
C VAL A 229 -23.08 -3.04 7.46
N ASP A 230 -22.67 -2.24 6.49
CA ASP A 230 -23.47 -1.90 5.31
C ASP A 230 -22.78 -2.44 4.05
N VAL A 231 -22.57 -3.76 4.06
CA VAL A 231 -21.96 -4.52 2.97
C VAL A 231 -22.96 -5.60 2.54
N HIS A 232 -23.46 -5.50 1.31
CA HIS A 232 -24.41 -6.45 0.76
C HIS A 232 -23.70 -7.68 0.18
N ALA A 233 -23.17 -8.54 1.05
CA ALA A 233 -22.55 -9.82 0.69
C ALA A 233 -23.05 -10.97 1.58
N PRO A 234 -22.95 -12.24 1.14
CA PRO A 234 -23.32 -13.38 1.97
C PRO A 234 -22.58 -13.36 3.32
N ILE A 235 -23.30 -13.65 4.41
CA ILE A 235 -22.77 -13.57 5.79
C ILE A 235 -21.48 -14.40 5.95
N ALA A 236 -21.39 -15.56 5.28
CA ALA A 236 -20.21 -16.40 5.30
C ALA A 236 -18.98 -15.71 4.67
N GLU A 237 -19.17 -14.90 3.64
CA GLU A 237 -18.11 -14.12 3.00
C GLU A 237 -17.71 -12.93 3.87
N VAL A 238 -18.67 -12.20 4.44
CA VAL A 238 -18.39 -11.09 5.36
C VAL A 238 -17.60 -11.56 6.58
N ARG A 239 -18.00 -12.68 7.19
CA ARG A 239 -17.26 -13.28 8.33
C ARG A 239 -15.86 -13.73 7.95
N GLY A 240 -15.71 -14.45 6.84
CA GLY A 240 -14.39 -14.88 6.38
C GLY A 240 -13.50 -13.69 5.98
N GLY A 241 -14.10 -12.64 5.43
CA GLY A 241 -13.41 -11.39 5.12
C GLY A 241 -12.94 -10.67 6.39
N ALA A 242 -13.79 -10.61 7.41
CA ALA A 242 -13.44 -10.07 8.71
C ALA A 242 -12.30 -10.86 9.39
N GLU A 243 -12.30 -12.19 9.29
CA GLU A 243 -11.20 -13.04 9.78
C GLU A 243 -9.88 -12.75 9.03
N ILE A 244 -9.93 -12.67 7.70
CA ILE A 244 -8.77 -12.31 6.88
C ILE A 244 -8.24 -10.94 7.30
N MET A 245 -9.12 -9.96 7.46
CA MET A 245 -8.75 -8.62 7.89
C MET A 245 -8.15 -8.62 9.30
N TYR A 246 -8.72 -9.35 10.25
CA TYR A 246 -8.21 -9.44 11.62
C TYR A 246 -6.79 -10.03 11.65
N TYR A 247 -6.63 -11.29 11.21
CA TYR A 247 -5.34 -11.99 11.30
C TYR A 247 -4.30 -11.44 10.32
N GLY A 248 -4.74 -11.12 9.10
CA GLY A 248 -3.87 -10.56 8.07
C GLY A 248 -3.45 -9.12 8.39
N GLY A 249 -4.30 -8.36 9.08
CA GLY A 249 -3.99 -7.05 9.64
C GLY A 249 -2.94 -7.11 10.72
N ASP A 250 -3.15 -7.96 11.72
CA ASP A 250 -2.21 -8.17 12.84
C ASP A 250 -0.79 -8.44 12.33
N ILE A 251 -0.64 -9.33 11.34
CA ILE A 251 0.67 -9.63 10.74
C ILE A 251 1.28 -8.38 10.10
N ALA A 252 0.51 -7.61 9.32
CA ALA A 252 1.02 -6.40 8.68
C ALA A 252 1.41 -5.31 9.69
N GLU A 253 0.64 -5.17 10.77
CA GLU A 253 0.90 -4.22 11.85
C GLU A 253 2.12 -4.61 12.69
N LEU A 254 2.30 -5.91 12.95
CA LEU A 254 3.52 -6.45 13.57
C LEU A 254 4.75 -6.20 12.69
N LEU A 255 4.63 -6.38 11.37
CA LEU A 255 5.71 -6.04 10.44
C LEU A 255 6.03 -4.54 10.45
N LEU A 256 5.01 -3.68 10.51
CA LEU A 256 5.20 -2.23 10.62
C LEU A 256 5.83 -1.85 11.97
N ALA A 257 5.44 -2.49 13.06
CA ALA A 257 6.05 -2.33 14.38
C ALA A 257 7.53 -2.74 14.35
N ALA A 258 7.85 -3.90 13.76
CA ALA A 258 9.22 -4.38 13.59
C ALA A 258 10.05 -3.42 12.72
N ALA A 259 9.46 -2.85 11.66
CA ALA A 259 10.07 -1.82 10.84
C ALA A 259 10.36 -0.53 11.64
N LEU A 260 9.43 -0.09 12.49
CA LEU A 260 9.62 1.06 13.37
C LEU A 260 10.78 0.84 14.35
N VAL A 261 10.86 -0.34 14.97
CA VAL A 261 11.90 -0.68 15.95
C VAL A 261 13.27 -0.84 15.27
N SER A 262 13.34 -1.53 14.12
CA SER A 262 14.60 -1.75 13.40
C SER A 262 15.18 -0.47 12.78
N THR A 263 14.33 0.52 12.46
CA THR A 263 14.76 1.83 11.96
C THR A 263 15.05 2.83 13.08
N TRP A 264 14.75 2.49 14.33
CA TRP A 264 15.00 3.37 15.46
C TRP A 264 16.50 3.55 15.71
N ARG A 265 16.91 4.82 15.81
CA ARG A 265 18.24 5.20 16.28
C ARG A 265 18.06 6.04 17.55
N PRO A 266 18.57 5.60 18.71
CA PRO A 266 18.59 6.43 19.90
C PRO A 266 19.34 7.72 19.59
N GLU A 267 18.72 8.88 19.82
CA GLU A 267 19.43 10.15 19.79
C GLU A 267 20.57 10.08 20.82
N ARG A 268 21.82 10.22 20.36
CA ARG A 268 22.92 10.49 21.29
C ARG A 268 22.60 11.82 21.93
N ARG A 269 22.20 11.83 23.22
CA ARG A 269 22.12 13.05 24.03
C ARG A 269 23.44 13.80 23.82
N SER A 270 23.40 14.95 23.16
CA SER A 270 24.53 15.87 23.10
C SER A 270 24.91 16.17 24.53
N ARG A 271 26.06 15.64 24.99
CA ARG A 271 26.61 16.03 26.29
C ARG A 271 26.77 17.55 26.26
N PRO A 272 26.26 18.29 27.27
CA PRO A 272 26.55 19.71 27.38
C PRO A 272 28.06 19.88 27.32
N VAL A 273 28.56 20.62 26.34
CA VAL A 273 29.94 21.08 26.36
C VAL A 273 30.05 21.95 27.59
N ALA A 274 30.68 21.44 28.65
CA ALA A 274 30.92 22.18 29.87
C ALA A 274 31.63 23.48 29.48
N GLY A 275 30.94 24.61 29.71
CA GLY A 275 31.44 25.93 29.35
C GLY A 275 32.81 26.13 29.99
N ARG A 276 33.79 26.52 29.16
CA ARG A 276 35.03 27.11 29.65
C ARG A 276 34.66 28.28 30.55
N ALA A 277 34.92 28.15 31.84
CA ALA A 277 34.96 29.30 32.74
C ALA A 277 36.08 30.22 32.24
N VAL A 278 35.68 31.34 31.62
CA VAL A 278 36.58 32.47 31.38
C VAL A 278 36.87 33.06 32.76
N ARG A 279 38.08 32.85 33.24
CA ARG A 279 38.62 33.57 34.41
C ARG A 279 38.81 35.04 34.01
N ALA A 280 38.18 35.94 34.76
CA ALA A 280 38.58 37.33 34.86
C ALA A 280 39.43 37.51 36.12
#